data_AF-K7EXD6-F1
#
_entry.id   AF-K7EXD6-F1
#
_cell.length_a   1.000
_cell.length_b   1.000
_cell.length_c   1.000
_cell.angle_alpha   90.00
_cell.angle_beta   90.00
_cell.angle_gamma   90.00
#
_symmetry.space_group_name_H-M   'P 1'
#
loop_
_entity.id
_entity.type
_entity.pdbx_description
1 polymer ?
#
loop_
_entity_poly.entity_id
_entity_poly.type
_entity_poly.pdbx_seq_one_letter_code
_entity_poly.pdbx_strand_id
1 'polypeptide(L)'
;MFHDEKYCHCPRRQCIMAALHSVTDLFSNCSYNYYYNQMISSAGCLLKPPASKEVYTRKYCGNQMVESGEQCDCGSKYNCRKDPCCQSNCTLSAGATCAFGECCEDCQILPAGTLCRKSNNKCDLPEYCNGTSQWCQKDVYVQDGAPCEKGAYCYGGNCSSHDQQCKMIFGKEAIVAPLACFQKLNMHGDRFGNCGITREMNAKYKKCQADDILCGRVQCENKKIIPSLQDHSTILQTPVDSNWCWGTDYHHGMEIDDIGAVRDGASCGPDKICVNMSCVNLSLLNNDCNATKCHKRGICNSHKNCHCDYGWAPPYCQDKGYGGSIDSGPPPRVKALGGGAIATLILLAAAAALGIGFGVYYKTALMGWFRRSMARFHATQQTGASSQGVHASSHVKPATMSKPRLESMQEALDFM
;
A
#
# COMPACT_ATOMS: atom_id res chain seq x y z
N MET A 1 21.87 -2.34 36.26
CA MET A 1 21.65 -3.80 36.07
C MET A 1 22.67 -4.52 36.93
N PHE A 2 22.28 -5.59 37.61
CA PHE A 2 23.18 -6.41 38.42
C PHE A 2 23.73 -7.59 37.62
N HIS A 3 24.74 -8.27 38.17
CA HIS A 3 25.26 -9.49 37.56
C HIS A 3 24.20 -10.61 37.56
N ASP A 4 24.30 -11.49 36.56
CA ASP A 4 23.45 -12.65 36.41
C ASP A 4 23.69 -13.68 37.51
N GLU A 5 22.61 -14.15 38.14
CA GLU A 5 22.61 -15.18 39.18
C GLU A 5 22.04 -16.53 38.65
N LYS A 6 21.86 -17.52 39.54
CA LYS A 6 21.53 -18.91 39.22
C LYS A 6 20.32 -19.12 38.29
N TYR A 7 19.34 -18.22 38.31
CA TYR A 7 18.10 -18.33 37.51
C TYR A 7 18.08 -17.42 36.27
N CYS A 8 19.20 -16.76 35.98
CA CYS A 8 19.35 -15.87 34.85
C CYS A 8 19.86 -16.63 33.63
N HIS A 9 19.15 -16.51 32.52
CA HIS A 9 19.38 -17.29 31.31
C HIS A 9 19.32 -16.42 30.06
N CYS A 10 20.17 -16.76 29.09
CA CYS A 10 20.12 -16.29 27.70
C CYS A 10 20.49 -17.46 26.77
N PRO A 11 20.20 -17.37 25.46
CA PRO A 11 20.56 -18.41 24.48
C PRO A 11 22.07 -18.59 24.25
N ARG A 12 22.93 -17.77 24.86
CA ARG A 12 24.39 -17.85 24.77
C ARG A 12 24.96 -18.60 25.98
N ARG A 13 26.21 -19.05 25.84
CA ARG A 13 26.96 -19.70 26.94
C ARG A 13 27.13 -18.78 28.16
N GLN A 14 27.32 -17.48 27.91
CA GLN A 14 27.39 -16.43 28.92
C GLN A 14 26.70 -15.18 28.36
N CYS A 15 26.03 -14.42 29.23
CA CYS A 15 25.30 -13.21 28.87
C CYS A 15 26.13 -11.97 29.24
N ILE A 16 25.75 -10.79 28.74
CA ILE A 16 26.50 -9.54 28.94
C ILE A 16 26.73 -9.22 30.43
N MET A 17 25.75 -9.52 31.28
CA MET A 17 25.82 -9.27 32.73
C MET A 17 26.36 -10.46 33.53
N ALA A 18 27.02 -11.44 32.89
CA ALA A 18 27.71 -12.49 33.63
C ALA A 18 28.74 -11.88 34.60
N ALA A 19 28.92 -12.50 35.77
CA ALA A 19 29.85 -12.01 36.79
C ALA A 19 31.33 -11.96 36.32
N LEU A 20 31.65 -12.67 35.24
CA LEU A 20 32.95 -12.64 34.59
C LEU A 20 32.76 -12.19 33.13
N HIS A 21 33.69 -11.37 32.65
CA HIS A 21 33.67 -10.85 31.28
C HIS A 21 33.63 -12.00 30.25
N SER A 22 32.76 -11.84 29.25
CA SER A 22 32.61 -12.75 28.14
C SER A 22 32.37 -11.98 26.85
N VAL A 23 32.82 -12.53 25.72
CA VAL A 23 32.50 -11.99 24.40
C VAL A 23 31.12 -12.50 24.00
N THR A 24 30.11 -11.67 24.22
CA THR A 24 28.70 -11.98 23.99
C THR A 24 27.92 -10.71 23.67
N ASP A 25 26.79 -10.87 22.99
CA ASP A 25 25.95 -9.81 22.45
C ASP A 25 24.52 -9.83 23.02
N LEU A 26 24.24 -10.73 23.98
CA LEU A 26 22.89 -10.93 24.52
C LEU A 26 22.81 -10.73 26.04
N PHE A 27 21.77 -10.01 26.46
CA PHE A 27 21.35 -9.89 27.86
C PHE A 27 20.55 -11.10 28.32
N SER A 28 20.55 -11.38 29.63
CA SER A 28 19.73 -12.42 30.25
C SER A 28 18.27 -11.98 30.48
N ASN A 29 17.36 -12.92 30.69
CA ASN A 29 16.00 -12.64 31.15
C ASN A 29 15.95 -11.76 32.42
N CYS A 30 16.87 -11.97 33.38
CA CYS A 30 16.98 -11.14 34.59
C CYS A 30 17.42 -9.71 34.28
N SER A 31 18.37 -9.57 33.36
CA SER A 31 18.84 -8.27 32.87
C SER A 31 17.68 -7.47 32.27
N TYR A 32 16.85 -8.09 31.43
CA TYR A 32 15.63 -7.47 30.88
C TYR A 32 14.63 -7.09 31.99
N ASN A 33 14.37 -7.98 32.94
CA ASN A 33 13.45 -7.69 34.05
C ASN A 33 13.95 -6.51 34.91
N TYR A 34 15.24 -6.48 35.24
CA TYR A 34 15.84 -5.37 35.98
C TYR A 34 15.73 -4.06 35.20
N TYR A 35 16.10 -4.06 33.92
CA TYR A 35 16.01 -2.88 33.05
C TYR A 35 14.56 -2.38 32.98
N TYR A 36 13.59 -3.27 32.77
CA TYR A 36 12.17 -2.93 32.72
C TYR A 36 11.68 -2.28 34.04
N ASN A 37 12.00 -2.91 35.19
CA ASN A 37 11.66 -2.34 36.49
C ASN A 37 12.34 -0.99 36.72
N GLN A 38 13.57 -0.82 36.28
CA GLN A 38 14.33 0.42 36.40
C GLN A 38 13.76 1.54 35.51
N MET A 39 13.39 1.22 34.27
CA MET A 39 12.74 2.14 33.33
C MET A 39 11.40 2.63 33.85
N ILE A 40 10.61 1.72 34.43
CA ILE A 40 9.30 2.06 34.99
C ILE A 40 9.46 2.84 36.30
N SER A 41 10.35 2.45 37.20
CA SER A 41 10.39 3.04 38.56
C SER A 41 11.14 4.38 38.64
N SER A 42 12.26 4.56 37.93
CA SER A 42 13.10 5.75 38.17
C SER A 42 13.96 6.25 37.00
N ALA A 43 13.80 5.76 35.77
CA ALA A 43 14.59 6.23 34.62
C ALA A 43 13.79 7.06 33.59
N GLY A 44 12.80 7.84 34.06
CA GLY A 44 11.95 8.69 33.20
C GLY A 44 12.71 9.73 32.35
N CYS A 45 13.95 10.09 32.71
CA CYS A 45 14.79 10.98 31.91
C CYS A 45 15.26 10.37 30.58
N LEU A 46 15.33 9.04 30.48
CA LEU A 46 15.71 8.33 29.26
C LEU A 46 14.55 8.20 28.26
N LEU A 47 13.32 8.56 28.67
CA LEU A 47 12.12 8.52 27.84
C LEU A 47 11.95 9.73 26.91
N LYS A 48 12.82 10.73 27.06
CA LYS A 48 12.86 11.91 26.20
C LYS A 48 13.99 11.70 25.19
N PRO A 49 13.68 11.44 23.91
CA PRO A 49 14.69 11.42 22.87
C PRO A 49 15.49 12.73 22.91
N PRO A 50 16.82 12.70 22.74
CA PRO A 50 17.60 13.92 22.66
C PRO A 50 17.06 14.81 21.55
N ALA A 51 17.04 16.12 21.75
CA ALA A 51 16.65 17.04 20.68
C ALA A 51 17.57 16.77 19.48
N SER A 52 17.02 16.67 18.26
CA SER A 52 17.80 16.34 17.05
C SER A 52 18.98 17.29 16.80
N LYS A 53 18.94 18.49 17.40
CA LYS A 53 19.99 19.51 17.36
C LYS A 53 21.12 19.31 18.39
N GLU A 54 20.96 18.38 19.33
CA GLU A 54 21.90 18.11 20.43
C GLU A 54 22.64 16.77 20.27
N VAL A 55 22.34 16.00 19.22
CA VAL A 55 23.13 14.82 18.86
C VAL A 55 24.44 15.32 18.24
N TYR A 56 25.49 15.33 19.05
CA TYR A 56 26.85 15.71 18.65
C TYR A 56 27.40 14.67 17.66
N THR A 57 27.07 14.82 16.38
CA THR A 57 27.72 14.04 15.31
C THR A 57 28.97 14.81 14.92
N ARG A 58 30.14 14.19 15.10
CA ARG A 58 31.41 14.81 14.69
C ARG A 58 31.41 14.95 13.17
N LYS A 59 31.42 16.18 12.68
CA LYS A 59 31.47 16.46 11.24
C LYS A 59 32.65 15.75 10.59
N TYR A 60 32.37 14.87 9.63
CA TYR A 60 33.37 14.00 9.05
C TYR A 60 32.98 13.51 7.66
N CYS A 61 33.62 14.08 6.64
CA CYS A 61 33.59 13.56 5.29
C CYS A 61 34.03 12.09 5.25
N GLY A 62 33.10 11.23 4.85
CA GLY A 62 33.25 9.79 4.74
C GLY A 62 32.37 8.97 5.68
N ASN A 63 31.44 9.61 6.41
CA ASN A 63 30.43 8.96 7.26
C ASN A 63 29.09 8.71 6.52
N GLN A 64 29.00 9.04 5.23
CA GLN A 64 27.79 8.92 4.39
C GLN A 64 26.66 9.87 4.82
N MET A 65 26.97 10.92 5.57
CA MET A 65 26.02 11.95 5.97
C MET A 65 26.50 13.29 5.46
N VAL A 66 25.70 13.94 4.61
CA VAL A 66 26.07 15.25 4.09
C VAL A 66 25.87 16.32 5.15
N GLU A 67 26.99 16.84 5.63
CA GLU A 67 27.04 17.84 6.69
C GLU A 67 27.32 19.24 6.12
N SER A 68 27.13 20.27 6.96
CA SER A 68 27.37 21.66 6.55
C SER A 68 28.81 21.86 6.07
N GLY A 69 28.97 22.16 4.77
CA GLY A 69 30.25 22.38 4.09
C GLY A 69 30.57 21.32 3.03
N GLU A 70 29.83 20.21 3.02
CA GLU A 70 29.96 19.12 2.06
C GLU A 70 28.87 19.23 0.98
N GLN A 71 29.17 18.78 -0.24
CA GLN A 71 28.20 18.73 -1.33
C GLN A 71 27.60 17.33 -1.51
N CYS A 72 28.33 16.30 -1.07
CA CYS A 72 27.98 14.89 -1.15
C CYS A 72 28.88 14.10 -0.19
N ASP A 73 28.48 12.88 0.19
CA ASP A 73 29.33 11.96 0.96
C ASP A 73 29.07 10.51 0.53
N CYS A 74 30.03 9.95 -0.22
CA CYS A 74 30.03 8.57 -0.71
C CYS A 74 30.66 7.56 0.29
N GLY A 75 31.04 8.01 1.48
CA GLY A 75 31.67 7.22 2.53
C GLY A 75 33.18 7.10 2.35
N SER A 76 33.71 5.89 2.52
CA SER A 76 35.15 5.65 2.44
C SER A 76 35.74 6.05 1.08
N LYS A 77 37.04 6.38 1.05
CA LYS A 77 37.78 6.63 -0.21
C LYS A 77 37.62 5.52 -1.26
N TYR A 78 37.44 4.28 -0.83
CA TYR A 78 37.21 3.15 -1.72
C TYR A 78 35.83 3.22 -2.38
N ASN A 79 34.78 3.56 -1.63
CA ASN A 79 33.44 3.73 -2.16
C ASN A 79 33.37 4.92 -3.12
N CYS A 80 33.97 6.05 -2.75
CA CYS A 80 34.02 7.23 -3.59
C CYS A 80 34.76 7.05 -4.92
N ARG A 81 35.68 6.06 -5.04
CA ARG A 81 36.29 5.73 -6.34
C ARG A 81 35.32 5.07 -7.31
N LYS A 82 34.23 4.48 -6.81
CA LYS A 82 33.17 3.85 -7.61
C LYS A 82 31.98 4.77 -7.84
N ASP A 83 31.90 5.87 -7.10
CA ASP A 83 30.83 6.85 -7.21
C ASP A 83 31.13 7.81 -8.38
N PRO A 84 30.28 7.86 -9.42
CA PRO A 84 30.51 8.75 -10.55
C PRO A 84 30.22 10.22 -10.20
N CYS A 85 29.45 10.49 -9.15
CA CYS A 85 28.90 11.81 -8.84
C CYS A 85 29.61 12.51 -7.68
N CYS A 86 30.28 11.76 -6.79
CA CYS A 86 30.91 12.28 -5.59
C CYS A 86 32.39 11.89 -5.45
N GLN A 87 33.23 12.87 -5.09
CA GLN A 87 34.65 12.68 -4.86
C GLN A 87 34.94 12.41 -3.38
N SER A 88 36.10 11.80 -3.08
CA SER A 88 36.50 11.44 -1.70
C SER A 88 36.82 12.62 -0.77
N ASN A 89 36.70 13.86 -1.25
CA ASN A 89 36.80 15.10 -0.49
C ASN A 89 35.42 15.73 -0.26
N CYS A 90 34.34 14.98 -0.48
CA CYS A 90 32.95 15.40 -0.29
C CYS A 90 32.51 16.58 -1.17
N THR A 91 33.09 16.65 -2.38
CA THR A 91 32.68 17.57 -3.44
C THR A 91 32.14 16.80 -4.64
N LEU A 92 31.23 17.42 -5.40
CA LEU A 92 30.68 16.80 -6.60
C LEU A 92 31.76 16.57 -7.66
N SER A 93 31.59 15.51 -8.45
CA SER A 93 32.38 15.26 -9.65
C SER A 93 32.14 16.36 -10.71
N ALA A 94 33.11 16.55 -11.60
CA ALA A 94 32.96 17.52 -12.68
C ALA A 94 31.74 17.18 -13.57
N GLY A 95 30.83 18.15 -13.75
CA GLY A 95 29.60 17.96 -14.52
C GLY A 95 28.42 17.39 -13.73
N ALA A 96 28.62 16.92 -12.50
CA ALA A 96 27.53 16.48 -11.63
C ALA A 96 26.80 17.69 -11.02
N THR A 97 25.47 17.67 -11.07
CA THR A 97 24.61 18.66 -10.38
C THR A 97 24.01 18.11 -9.09
N CYS A 98 24.06 16.80 -8.91
CA CYS A 98 23.63 16.09 -7.71
C CYS A 98 24.42 14.78 -7.58
N ALA A 99 24.38 14.16 -6.40
CA ALA A 99 24.96 12.83 -6.18
C ALA A 99 24.00 11.85 -5.49
N PHE A 100 22.91 12.33 -4.89
CA PHE A 100 21.98 11.55 -4.11
C PHE A 100 20.61 12.24 -4.04
N GLY A 101 19.59 11.52 -3.59
CA GLY A 101 18.21 11.98 -3.53
C GLY A 101 17.33 11.38 -4.64
N GLU A 102 16.02 11.35 -4.41
CA GLU A 102 15.05 10.67 -5.28
C GLU A 102 14.86 11.39 -6.62
N CYS A 103 15.29 12.64 -6.72
CA CYS A 103 15.28 13.44 -7.94
C CYS A 103 16.69 13.58 -8.56
N CYS A 104 17.59 12.64 -8.28
CA CYS A 104 18.92 12.57 -8.87
C CYS A 104 19.09 11.26 -9.65
N GLU A 105 19.37 11.35 -10.94
CA GLU A 105 19.67 10.20 -11.80
C GLU A 105 20.87 10.54 -12.68
N ASP A 106 21.82 9.61 -12.80
CA ASP A 106 23.05 9.81 -13.58
C ASP A 106 23.80 11.13 -13.28
N CYS A 107 23.88 11.46 -11.98
CA CYS A 107 24.47 12.70 -11.46
C CYS A 107 23.79 14.00 -11.91
N GLN A 108 22.61 13.91 -12.51
CA GLN A 108 21.80 15.04 -12.99
C GLN A 108 20.49 15.14 -12.23
N ILE A 109 20.04 16.38 -12.00
CA ILE A 109 18.74 16.62 -11.40
C ILE A 109 17.66 16.23 -12.42
N LEU A 110 16.71 15.39 -11.99
CA LEU A 110 15.60 14.95 -12.80
C LEU A 110 14.69 16.12 -13.20
N PRO A 111 14.14 16.13 -14.43
CA PRO A 111 13.32 17.23 -14.91
C PRO A 111 12.03 17.39 -14.12
N ALA A 112 11.49 18.62 -14.14
CA ALA A 112 10.23 18.95 -13.47
C ALA A 112 9.08 18.05 -13.95
N GLY A 113 8.28 17.55 -13.00
CA GLY A 113 7.17 16.64 -13.26
C GLY A 113 7.53 15.15 -13.27
N THR A 114 8.78 14.78 -13.00
CA THR A 114 9.16 13.37 -12.82
C THR A 114 8.61 12.85 -11.50
N LEU A 115 7.89 11.73 -11.49
CA LEU A 115 7.33 11.15 -10.26
C LEU A 115 8.47 10.65 -9.35
N CYS A 116 8.62 11.24 -8.17
CA CYS A 116 9.63 10.82 -7.19
C CYS A 116 9.03 10.06 -6.00
N ARG A 117 7.76 10.31 -5.67
CA ARG A 117 7.03 9.51 -4.68
C ARG A 117 5.63 9.20 -5.16
N LYS A 118 5.29 7.91 -5.16
CA LYS A 118 3.94 7.43 -5.47
C LYS A 118 3.06 7.56 -4.24
N SER A 119 1.78 7.80 -4.45
CA SER A 119 0.75 7.67 -3.41
C SER A 119 0.68 6.22 -2.92
N ASN A 120 0.70 6.03 -1.60
CA ASN A 120 0.61 4.71 -0.97
C ASN A 120 -0.83 4.22 -0.77
N ASN A 121 -1.77 5.14 -0.62
CA ASN A 121 -3.18 4.87 -0.41
C ASN A 121 -4.01 6.10 -0.80
N LYS A 122 -5.34 5.99 -0.81
CA LYS A 122 -6.25 7.09 -1.22
C LYS A 122 -6.20 8.37 -0.37
N CYS A 123 -5.61 8.33 0.82
CA CYS A 123 -5.37 9.49 1.66
C CYS A 123 -3.98 10.09 1.48
N ASP A 124 -3.14 9.49 0.64
CA ASP A 124 -1.79 9.94 0.34
C ASP A 124 -1.74 10.50 -1.09
N LEU A 125 -0.96 11.54 -1.33
CA LEU A 125 -0.86 12.20 -2.65
C LEU A 125 0.50 11.90 -3.30
N PRO A 126 0.64 11.95 -4.63
CA PRO A 126 1.94 11.80 -5.28
C PRO A 126 2.74 13.12 -5.31
N GLU A 127 4.07 13.00 -5.33
CA GLU A 127 5.01 14.11 -5.49
C GLU A 127 5.89 13.92 -6.71
N TYR A 128 6.21 15.07 -7.30
CA TYR A 128 6.98 15.18 -8.52
C TYR A 128 8.22 16.04 -8.28
N CYS A 129 9.32 15.71 -8.95
CA CYS A 129 10.53 16.53 -8.96
C CYS A 129 10.19 17.93 -9.50
N ASN A 130 10.82 18.95 -8.92
CA ASN A 130 10.64 20.35 -9.34
C ASN A 130 11.60 20.77 -10.46
N GLY A 131 12.58 19.92 -10.83
CA GLY A 131 13.59 20.21 -11.84
C GLY A 131 14.79 21.03 -11.36
N THR A 132 14.84 21.41 -10.08
CA THR A 132 15.88 22.30 -9.52
C THR A 132 16.52 21.76 -8.24
N SER A 133 15.96 20.72 -7.65
CA SER A 133 16.43 20.06 -6.42
C SER A 133 16.63 18.57 -6.66
N GLN A 134 17.69 18.01 -6.06
CA GLN A 134 17.94 16.57 -6.04
C GLN A 134 16.98 15.80 -5.12
N TRP A 135 16.28 16.51 -4.24
CA TRP A 135 15.31 15.95 -3.30
C TRP A 135 13.90 15.97 -3.87
N CYS A 136 13.14 14.92 -3.60
CA CYS A 136 11.69 14.95 -3.80
C CYS A 136 11.06 16.08 -2.97
N GLN A 137 9.93 16.60 -3.44
CA GLN A 137 9.17 17.56 -2.66
C GLN A 137 8.66 16.92 -1.36
N LYS A 138 8.35 17.74 -0.36
CA LYS A 138 7.89 17.25 0.94
C LYS A 138 6.60 16.45 0.75
N ASP A 139 6.51 15.33 1.46
CA ASP A 139 5.33 14.48 1.51
C ASP A 139 4.10 15.31 1.93
N VAL A 140 3.11 15.35 1.05
CA VAL A 140 1.79 15.90 1.34
C VAL A 140 0.75 14.81 1.17
N TYR A 141 -0.28 14.88 2.00
CA TYR A 141 -1.36 13.91 2.01
C TYR A 141 -2.71 14.61 1.95
N VAL A 142 -3.77 13.87 1.67
CA VAL A 142 -5.14 14.39 1.67
C VAL A 142 -5.46 14.92 3.06
N GLN A 143 -6.05 16.12 3.11
CA GLN A 143 -6.41 16.77 4.36
C GLN A 143 -7.18 15.85 5.33
N ASP A 144 -6.83 15.96 6.60
CA ASP A 144 -7.46 15.20 7.68
C ASP A 144 -8.98 15.41 7.71
N GLY A 145 -9.72 14.34 7.96
CA GLY A 145 -11.18 14.33 7.97
C GLY A 145 -11.83 14.22 6.59
N ALA A 146 -11.05 14.12 5.50
CA ALA A 146 -11.62 13.73 4.20
C ALA A 146 -12.13 12.28 4.25
N PRO A 147 -13.33 11.96 3.75
CA PRO A 147 -13.84 10.60 3.76
C PRO A 147 -13.04 9.70 2.82
N CYS A 148 -12.68 8.50 3.27
CA CYS A 148 -11.87 7.56 2.49
C CYS A 148 -12.49 6.17 2.35
N GLU A 149 -13.24 5.72 3.37
CA GLU A 149 -14.06 4.49 3.31
C GLU A 149 -15.41 4.73 3.98
N LYS A 150 -16.25 3.70 3.96
CA LYS A 150 -17.53 3.74 4.65
C LYS A 150 -17.30 3.94 6.15
N GLY A 151 -17.52 5.16 6.61
CA GLY A 151 -17.39 5.57 8.01
C GLY A 151 -15.95 5.92 8.44
N ALA A 152 -14.94 5.79 7.59
CA ALA A 152 -13.55 6.12 7.91
C ALA A 152 -13.06 7.38 7.18
N TYR A 153 -12.11 8.05 7.79
CA TYR A 153 -11.60 9.34 7.34
C TYR A 153 -10.07 9.31 7.25
N CYS A 154 -9.53 10.13 6.34
CA CYS A 154 -8.12 10.37 6.25
C CYS A 154 -7.61 11.03 7.52
N TYR A 155 -6.50 10.54 8.06
CA TYR A 155 -5.77 11.21 9.13
C TYR A 155 -4.28 10.91 9.00
N GLY A 156 -3.44 11.95 8.93
CA GLY A 156 -2.00 11.80 8.74
C GLY A 156 -1.62 11.00 7.50
N GLY A 157 -2.42 11.12 6.42
CA GLY A 157 -2.21 10.42 5.15
C GLY A 157 -2.61 8.94 5.13
N ASN A 158 -3.22 8.43 6.20
CA ASN A 158 -3.72 7.07 6.25
C ASN A 158 -5.25 7.02 6.28
N CYS A 159 -5.80 5.99 5.64
CA CYS A 159 -7.18 5.58 5.82
C CYS A 159 -7.20 4.35 6.73
N SER A 160 -7.67 4.52 7.97
CA SER A 160 -7.63 3.48 9.00
C SER A 160 -9.04 3.02 9.38
N SER A 161 -9.21 1.72 9.65
CA SER A 161 -10.44 1.16 10.23
C SER A 161 -10.13 -0.03 11.13
N HIS A 162 -11.01 -0.30 12.10
CA HIS A 162 -10.90 -1.48 12.98
C HIS A 162 -10.86 -2.78 12.19
N ASP A 163 -11.65 -2.89 11.12
CA ASP A 163 -11.73 -4.10 10.29
C ASP A 163 -10.41 -4.37 9.56
N GLN A 164 -9.83 -3.35 8.91
CA GLN A 164 -8.54 -3.48 8.26
C GLN A 164 -7.44 -3.83 9.26
N GLN A 165 -7.48 -3.24 10.46
CA GLN A 165 -6.51 -3.52 11.51
C GLN A 165 -6.66 -4.95 12.04
N CYS A 166 -7.88 -5.43 12.28
CA CYS A 166 -8.11 -6.83 12.64
C CYS A 166 -7.59 -7.79 11.57
N LYS A 167 -7.84 -7.50 10.29
CA LYS A 167 -7.36 -8.33 9.18
C LYS A 167 -5.85 -8.35 9.03
N MET A 168 -5.20 -7.23 9.32
CA MET A 168 -3.74 -7.11 9.31
C MET A 168 -3.09 -7.94 10.43
N ILE A 169 -3.65 -7.88 11.65
CA ILE A 169 -3.08 -8.56 12.82
C ILE A 169 -3.42 -10.05 12.81
N PHE A 170 -4.69 -10.38 12.58
CA PHE A 170 -5.24 -11.73 12.78
C PHE A 170 -5.57 -12.49 11.48
N GLY A 171 -5.30 -11.88 10.31
CA GLY A 171 -5.52 -12.48 8.99
C GLY A 171 -6.87 -12.11 8.37
N LYS A 172 -7.02 -12.36 7.06
CA LYS A 172 -8.13 -11.85 6.24
C LYS A 172 -9.55 -12.22 6.72
N GLU A 173 -9.69 -13.33 7.46
CA GLU A 173 -10.97 -13.80 8.01
C GLU A 173 -11.34 -13.12 9.34
N ALA A 174 -10.43 -12.36 9.95
CA ALA A 174 -10.69 -11.65 11.18
C ALA A 174 -11.71 -10.53 10.95
N ILE A 175 -12.55 -10.33 11.96
CA ILE A 175 -13.58 -9.28 11.98
C ILE A 175 -13.46 -8.46 13.26
N VAL A 176 -14.07 -7.29 13.26
CA VAL A 176 -14.18 -6.45 14.45
C VAL A 176 -15.03 -7.15 15.50
N ALA A 177 -14.57 -7.18 16.75
CA ALA A 177 -15.33 -7.78 17.83
C ALA A 177 -16.56 -6.94 18.22
N PRO A 178 -17.56 -7.53 18.89
CA PRO A 178 -18.69 -6.80 19.43
C PRO A 178 -18.26 -5.70 20.40
N LEU A 179 -19.08 -4.65 20.51
CA LEU A 179 -18.83 -3.50 21.39
C LEU A 179 -18.54 -3.91 22.85
N ALA A 180 -19.15 -5.00 23.33
CA ALA A 180 -18.92 -5.53 24.67
C ALA A 180 -17.44 -5.87 24.94
N CYS A 181 -16.69 -6.35 23.93
CA CYS A 181 -15.26 -6.60 24.04
C CYS A 181 -14.49 -5.32 24.34
N PHE A 182 -14.74 -4.27 23.55
CA PHE A 182 -14.13 -2.96 23.76
C PHE A 182 -14.51 -2.37 25.12
N GLN A 183 -15.79 -2.41 25.50
CA GLN A 183 -16.27 -1.91 26.79
C GLN A 183 -15.57 -2.59 27.96
N LYS A 184 -15.59 -3.93 28.03
CA LYS A 184 -15.06 -4.63 29.21
C LYS A 184 -13.54 -4.57 29.28
N LEU A 185 -12.86 -4.70 28.15
CA LEU A 185 -11.40 -4.82 28.12
C LEU A 185 -10.73 -3.44 28.17
N ASN A 186 -11.15 -2.48 27.34
CA ASN A 186 -10.48 -1.17 27.30
C ASN A 186 -10.78 -0.30 28.53
N MET A 187 -11.90 -0.51 29.22
CA MET A 187 -12.18 0.13 30.51
C MET A 187 -11.43 -0.53 31.69
N HIS A 188 -10.85 -1.71 31.50
CA HIS A 188 -10.07 -2.39 32.54
C HIS A 188 -8.75 -1.64 32.83
N GLY A 189 -8.08 -1.14 31.79
CA GLY A 189 -6.84 -0.37 31.90
C GLY A 189 -5.66 -1.24 32.31
N ASP A 190 -5.38 -2.28 31.51
CA ASP A 190 -4.23 -3.16 31.66
C ASP A 190 -3.45 -3.27 30.33
N ARG A 191 -2.49 -4.20 30.28
CA ARG A 191 -1.65 -4.44 29.10
C ARG A 191 -2.42 -4.84 27.83
N PHE A 192 -3.65 -5.35 27.97
CA PHE A 192 -4.45 -5.93 26.89
C PHE A 192 -5.70 -5.10 26.53
N GLY A 193 -6.07 -4.14 27.38
CA GLY A 193 -7.10 -3.14 27.08
C GLY A 193 -6.89 -1.84 27.85
N ASN A 194 -6.57 -0.77 27.13
CA ASN A 194 -6.28 0.55 27.68
C ASN A 194 -6.39 1.66 26.61
N CYS A 195 -6.37 2.91 27.06
CA CYS A 195 -6.29 4.13 26.24
C CYS A 195 -4.93 4.83 26.47
N GLY A 196 -3.85 4.05 26.40
CA GLY A 196 -2.49 4.53 26.44
C GLY A 196 -1.76 4.23 27.74
N ILE A 197 -0.46 4.53 27.72
CA ILE A 197 0.47 4.32 28.82
C ILE A 197 1.01 5.68 29.25
N THR A 198 0.98 5.97 30.55
CA THR A 198 1.58 7.21 31.06
C THR A 198 3.09 7.19 30.89
N ARG A 199 3.69 8.29 30.39
CA ARG A 199 5.14 8.43 30.20
C ARG A 199 5.86 8.95 31.46
N GLU A 200 5.30 8.67 32.63
CA GLU A 200 5.76 9.15 33.93
C GLU A 200 6.46 8.02 34.72
N MET A 201 7.11 8.36 35.84
CA MET A 201 7.61 7.36 36.79
C MET A 201 6.43 6.51 37.29
N ASN A 202 6.55 5.20 37.14
CA ASN A 202 5.54 4.15 37.25
C ASN A 202 4.50 4.19 36.13
N ALA A 203 4.95 3.91 34.89
CA ALA A 203 4.10 3.77 33.72
C ALA A 203 2.85 2.93 34.05
N LYS A 204 1.68 3.55 33.92
CA LYS A 204 0.37 2.94 34.18
C LYS A 204 -0.44 2.93 32.91
N TYR A 205 -1.19 1.84 32.72
CA TYR A 205 -2.19 1.74 31.68
C TYR A 205 -3.39 2.61 32.05
N LYS A 206 -3.75 3.52 31.14
CA LYS A 206 -4.90 4.41 31.31
C LYS A 206 -6.19 3.64 30.97
N LYS A 207 -7.15 3.62 31.89
CA LYS A 207 -8.50 3.13 31.60
C LYS A 207 -9.18 4.03 30.58
N CYS A 208 -9.83 3.45 29.58
CA CYS A 208 -10.64 4.22 28.66
C CYS A 208 -11.90 4.76 29.33
N GLN A 209 -12.32 5.95 28.93
CA GLN A 209 -13.67 6.45 29.20
C GLN A 209 -14.66 5.77 28.25
N ALA A 210 -15.96 5.83 28.58
CA ALA A 210 -17.01 5.20 27.77
C ALA A 210 -16.99 5.64 26.30
N ASP A 211 -16.68 6.92 26.04
CA ASP A 211 -16.60 7.46 24.68
C ASP A 211 -15.32 7.03 23.93
N ASP A 212 -14.26 6.67 24.64
CA ASP A 212 -12.94 6.37 24.07
C ASP A 212 -12.69 4.86 23.87
N ILE A 213 -13.62 4.00 24.30
CA ILE A 213 -13.43 2.54 24.27
C ILE A 213 -13.11 2.00 22.88
N LEU A 214 -13.58 2.64 21.81
CA LEU A 214 -13.29 2.24 20.44
C LEU A 214 -11.93 2.78 19.94
N CYS A 215 -11.26 3.65 20.68
CA CYS A 215 -9.97 4.22 20.33
C CYS A 215 -8.81 3.70 21.19
N GLY A 216 -9.09 2.83 22.16
CA GLY A 216 -8.06 2.16 22.97
C GLY A 216 -7.32 1.07 22.19
N ARG A 217 -7.34 -0.17 22.69
CA ARG A 217 -6.81 -1.32 21.96
C ARG A 217 -7.88 -1.95 21.07
N VAL A 218 -7.49 -2.37 19.87
CA VAL A 218 -8.38 -3.04 18.91
C VAL A 218 -8.80 -4.39 19.48
N GLN A 219 -10.09 -4.71 19.37
CA GLN A 219 -10.64 -6.00 19.76
C GLN A 219 -11.24 -6.66 18.52
N CYS A 220 -10.82 -7.90 18.26
CA CYS A 220 -11.18 -8.66 17.06
C CYS A 220 -11.80 -10.00 17.43
N GLU A 221 -12.47 -10.63 16.48
CA GLU A 221 -12.83 -12.04 16.55
C GLU A 221 -12.09 -12.83 15.48
N ASN A 222 -11.67 -14.04 15.85
CA ASN A 222 -11.06 -14.96 14.92
C ASN A 222 -11.57 -16.37 15.19
N LYS A 223 -12.25 -16.95 14.20
CA LYS A 223 -12.89 -18.27 14.34
C LYS A 223 -11.98 -19.42 13.95
N LYS A 224 -10.77 -19.20 13.40
CA LYS A 224 -10.01 -20.30 12.75
C LYS A 224 -8.47 -20.32 12.88
N ILE A 225 -7.73 -19.22 13.00
CA ILE A 225 -6.24 -19.27 12.89
C ILE A 225 -5.53 -18.33 13.88
N ILE A 226 -4.70 -18.84 14.78
CA ILE A 226 -3.80 -18.00 15.59
C ILE A 226 -2.57 -17.63 14.73
N PRO A 227 -2.32 -16.34 14.42
CA PRO A 227 -1.15 -15.94 13.65
C PRO A 227 0.13 -16.10 14.49
N SER A 228 1.24 -16.46 13.85
CA SER A 228 2.56 -16.34 14.45
C SER A 228 3.01 -14.90 14.31
N LEU A 229 2.87 -14.09 15.36
CA LEU A 229 3.46 -12.76 15.43
C LEU A 229 4.97 -12.88 15.76
N GLN A 230 5.78 -11.91 15.32
CA GLN A 230 7.22 -11.87 15.61
C GLN A 230 7.49 -11.60 17.10
N ASP A 231 8.77 -11.72 17.49
CA ASP A 231 9.26 -11.69 18.88
C ASP A 231 8.56 -10.67 19.79
N HIS A 232 8.27 -11.10 21.02
CA HIS A 232 7.62 -10.34 22.11
C HIS A 232 6.14 -9.95 21.92
N SER A 233 5.45 -10.42 20.88
CA SER A 233 3.99 -10.22 20.75
C SER A 233 3.19 -11.38 21.36
N THR A 234 2.31 -11.08 22.32
CA THR A 234 1.36 -12.03 22.92
C THR A 234 -0.04 -11.79 22.39
N ILE A 235 -0.69 -12.86 21.94
CA ILE A 235 -2.11 -12.85 21.58
C ILE A 235 -2.90 -13.33 22.77
N LEU A 236 -3.87 -12.54 23.21
CA LEU A 236 -4.79 -12.91 24.29
C LEU A 236 -6.18 -13.16 23.73
N GLN A 237 -6.77 -14.29 24.14
CA GLN A 237 -8.18 -14.61 23.93
C GLN A 237 -8.92 -14.49 25.26
N THR A 238 -9.86 -13.56 25.35
CA THR A 238 -10.63 -13.31 26.57
C THR A 238 -12.11 -13.57 26.32
N PRO A 239 -12.76 -14.46 27.08
CA PRO A 239 -14.19 -14.67 26.96
C PRO A 239 -14.95 -13.47 27.55
N VAL A 240 -15.82 -12.86 26.75
CA VAL A 240 -16.70 -11.76 27.15
C VAL A 240 -18.12 -12.07 26.71
N ASP A 241 -19.00 -12.25 27.68
CA ASP A 241 -20.38 -12.70 27.45
C ASP A 241 -20.41 -14.03 26.69
N SER A 242 -20.92 -14.05 25.46
CA SER A 242 -20.95 -15.23 24.59
C SER A 242 -19.90 -15.18 23.46
N ASN A 243 -18.97 -14.23 23.51
CA ASN A 243 -17.98 -13.99 22.46
C ASN A 243 -16.54 -14.21 22.96
N TRP A 244 -15.63 -14.49 22.03
CA TRP A 244 -14.21 -14.56 22.29
C TRP A 244 -13.54 -13.33 21.72
N CYS A 245 -13.05 -12.44 22.59
CA CYS A 245 -12.35 -11.23 22.18
C CYS A 245 -10.86 -11.53 22.02
N TRP A 246 -10.29 -11.13 20.90
CA TRP A 246 -8.88 -11.29 20.58
C TRP A 246 -8.21 -9.94 20.55
N GLY A 247 -7.09 -9.83 21.26
CA GLY A 247 -6.27 -8.64 21.31
C GLY A 247 -4.78 -8.99 21.38
N THR A 248 -3.95 -7.97 21.19
CA THR A 248 -2.51 -8.06 21.43
C THR A 248 -2.14 -7.28 22.67
N ASP A 249 -1.06 -7.68 23.31
CA ASP A 249 -0.47 -6.95 24.41
C ASP A 249 0.49 -5.85 23.92
N TYR A 250 0.74 -4.85 24.75
CA TYR A 250 1.81 -3.89 24.51
C TYR A 250 2.35 -3.34 25.81
N HIS A 251 3.68 -3.19 25.92
CA HIS A 251 4.33 -2.58 27.08
C HIS A 251 5.50 -1.70 26.64
N HIS A 252 5.86 -0.72 27.48
CA HIS A 252 6.92 0.26 27.18
C HIS A 252 8.31 -0.36 26.88
N GLY A 253 8.54 -1.62 27.26
CA GLY A 253 9.81 -2.30 26.98
C GLY A 253 9.93 -2.84 25.55
N MET A 254 8.88 -2.72 24.73
CA MET A 254 8.91 -3.14 23.34
C MET A 254 9.54 -2.05 22.47
N GLU A 255 10.46 -2.46 21.60
CA GLU A 255 11.11 -1.57 20.61
C GLU A 255 10.34 -1.51 19.28
N ILE A 256 9.20 -2.20 19.19
CA ILE A 256 8.33 -2.24 18.02
C ILE A 256 7.11 -1.35 18.21
N ASP A 257 6.52 -0.91 17.10
CA ASP A 257 5.28 -0.13 17.13
C ASP A 257 4.11 -0.96 17.71
N ASP A 258 3.22 -0.29 18.45
CA ASP A 258 2.03 -0.91 19.02
C ASP A 258 0.99 -1.20 17.94
N ILE A 259 1.07 -2.38 17.32
CA ILE A 259 0.12 -2.81 16.29
C ILE A 259 -1.31 -2.97 16.83
N GLY A 260 -1.50 -3.10 18.16
CA GLY A 260 -2.81 -3.30 18.79
C GLY A 260 -3.52 -2.02 19.21
N ALA A 261 -2.83 -0.88 19.25
CA ALA A 261 -3.46 0.42 19.43
C ALA A 261 -4.34 0.77 18.23
N VAL A 262 -5.60 1.16 18.44
CA VAL A 262 -6.46 1.60 17.33
C VAL A 262 -5.81 2.78 16.62
N ARG A 263 -5.60 2.63 15.31
CA ARG A 263 -4.92 3.65 14.50
C ARG A 263 -5.75 4.92 14.41
N ASP A 264 -5.06 6.05 14.46
CA ASP A 264 -5.69 7.35 14.26
C ASP A 264 -6.39 7.43 12.89
N GLY A 265 -7.49 8.19 12.85
CA GLY A 265 -8.41 8.30 11.71
C GLY A 265 -9.51 7.23 11.67
N ALA A 266 -9.39 6.16 12.46
CA ALA A 266 -10.43 5.15 12.58
C ALA A 266 -11.73 5.73 13.16
N SER A 267 -12.88 5.26 12.66
CA SER A 267 -14.19 5.69 13.13
C SER A 267 -14.46 5.21 14.56
N CYS A 268 -14.92 6.10 15.43
CA CYS A 268 -15.41 5.73 16.76
C CYS A 268 -16.87 6.14 17.00
N GLY A 269 -17.55 6.61 15.96
CA GLY A 269 -18.95 7.00 15.98
C GLY A 269 -19.31 7.91 14.81
N PRO A 270 -20.59 8.30 14.69
CA PRO A 270 -21.03 9.28 13.69
C PRO A 270 -20.26 10.59 13.84
N ASP A 271 -19.61 11.04 12.76
CA ASP A 271 -18.77 12.25 12.71
C ASP A 271 -17.68 12.32 13.80
N LYS A 272 -17.16 11.15 14.20
CA LYS A 272 -16.09 11.03 15.20
C LYS A 272 -14.98 10.10 14.73
N ILE A 273 -13.74 10.46 15.08
CA ILE A 273 -12.54 9.68 14.76
C ILE A 273 -11.67 9.48 15.98
N CYS A 274 -10.86 8.43 15.95
CA CYS A 274 -9.80 8.20 16.91
C CYS A 274 -8.60 9.09 16.61
N VAL A 275 -8.15 9.83 17.61
CA VAL A 275 -6.91 10.62 17.57
C VAL A 275 -6.22 10.46 18.92
N ASN A 276 -4.96 10.02 18.93
CA ASN A 276 -4.19 9.76 20.15
C ASN A 276 -4.99 8.97 21.19
N MET A 277 -5.60 7.86 20.75
CA MET A 277 -6.42 6.96 21.56
C MET A 277 -7.65 7.60 22.24
N SER A 278 -8.13 8.73 21.71
CA SER A 278 -9.34 9.42 22.19
C SER A 278 -10.35 9.57 21.05
N CYS A 279 -11.64 9.47 21.35
CA CYS A 279 -12.70 9.62 20.36
C CYS A 279 -13.14 11.08 20.25
N VAL A 280 -12.68 11.76 19.19
CA VAL A 280 -12.88 13.19 18.99
C VAL A 280 -13.86 13.47 17.86
N ASN A 281 -14.56 14.61 17.92
CA ASN A 281 -15.44 15.04 16.84
C ASN A 281 -14.63 15.53 15.64
N LEU A 282 -15.05 15.17 14.43
CA LEU A 282 -14.42 15.56 13.17
C LEU A 282 -14.29 17.09 13.03
N SER A 283 -15.23 17.85 13.61
CA SER A 283 -15.24 19.31 13.60
C SER A 283 -13.99 19.93 14.25
N LEU A 284 -13.32 19.21 15.15
CA LEU A 284 -12.11 19.68 15.83
C LEU A 284 -10.87 19.69 14.91
N LEU A 285 -10.91 18.99 13.77
CA LEU A 285 -9.81 19.00 12.80
C LEU A 285 -9.71 20.32 12.00
N ASN A 286 -10.66 21.24 12.22
CA ASN A 286 -10.69 22.60 11.65
C ASN A 286 -10.49 22.61 10.11
N ASN A 287 -11.42 21.97 9.41
CA ASN A 287 -11.38 21.79 7.97
C ASN A 287 -11.82 23.06 7.21
N ASP A 288 -10.90 24.02 7.09
CA ASP A 288 -11.12 25.26 6.33
C ASP A 288 -11.21 25.03 4.80
N CYS A 289 -11.03 23.79 4.33
CA CYS A 289 -11.12 23.47 2.91
C CYS A 289 -12.38 22.67 2.60
N ASN A 290 -13.35 23.36 2.00
CA ASN A 290 -14.51 22.73 1.38
C ASN A 290 -14.18 22.32 -0.07
N ALA A 291 -14.87 21.31 -0.60
CA ALA A 291 -14.74 20.83 -1.99
C ALA A 291 -14.91 21.93 -3.05
N THR A 292 -15.55 23.05 -2.70
CA THR A 292 -15.67 24.23 -3.55
C THR A 292 -14.37 24.99 -3.75
N LYS A 293 -13.43 24.96 -2.79
CA LYS A 293 -12.13 25.65 -2.88
C LYS A 293 -11.32 25.21 -4.10
N CYS A 294 -11.35 23.91 -4.39
CA CYS A 294 -10.67 23.30 -5.53
C CYS A 294 -11.59 23.14 -6.75
N HIS A 295 -12.65 23.96 -6.84
CA HIS A 295 -13.63 23.95 -7.94
C HIS A 295 -14.22 22.56 -8.26
N LYS A 296 -14.31 21.66 -7.25
CA LYS A 296 -14.72 20.25 -7.42
C LYS A 296 -13.88 19.48 -8.47
N ARG A 297 -12.62 19.88 -8.65
CA ARG A 297 -11.65 19.37 -9.64
C ARG A 297 -10.31 19.03 -8.99
N GLY A 298 -10.38 18.65 -7.73
CA GLY A 298 -9.25 18.38 -6.88
C GLY A 298 -9.67 18.26 -5.42
N ILE A 299 -8.68 17.98 -4.58
CA ILE A 299 -8.84 17.78 -3.14
C ILE A 299 -7.80 18.60 -2.39
N CYS A 300 -8.09 19.05 -1.18
CA CYS A 300 -7.09 19.72 -0.38
C CYS A 300 -6.06 18.76 0.20
N ASN A 301 -4.81 19.20 0.20
CA ASN A 301 -3.72 18.52 0.89
C ASN A 301 -3.58 19.00 2.35
N SER A 302 -2.63 18.40 3.08
CA SER A 302 -2.30 18.70 4.47
C SER A 302 -1.85 20.15 4.73
N HIS A 303 -1.38 20.86 3.71
CA HIS A 303 -1.06 22.29 3.76
C HIS A 303 -2.26 23.20 3.42
N LYS A 304 -3.46 22.62 3.26
CA LYS A 304 -4.69 23.30 2.87
C LYS A 304 -4.66 23.89 1.45
N ASN A 305 -3.76 23.44 0.58
CA ASN A 305 -3.73 23.82 -0.83
C ASN A 305 -4.40 22.75 -1.70
N CYS A 306 -4.88 23.13 -2.88
CA CYS A 306 -5.53 22.18 -3.78
C CYS A 306 -4.50 21.32 -4.52
N HIS A 307 -4.70 20.01 -4.44
CA HIS A 307 -4.14 19.03 -5.34
C HIS A 307 -5.17 18.76 -6.45
N CYS A 308 -4.89 19.26 -7.64
CA CYS A 308 -5.80 19.26 -8.77
C CYS A 308 -5.76 17.95 -9.56
N ASP A 309 -6.93 17.56 -10.07
CA ASP A 309 -7.04 16.44 -10.99
C ASP A 309 -6.31 16.75 -12.31
N TYR A 310 -5.87 15.71 -13.01
CA TYR A 310 -5.22 15.86 -14.30
C TYR A 310 -6.12 16.64 -15.28
N GLY A 311 -5.57 17.68 -15.92
CA GLY A 311 -6.32 18.61 -16.76
C GLY A 311 -6.55 19.98 -16.11
N TRP A 312 -6.30 20.14 -14.80
CA TRP A 312 -6.49 21.39 -14.07
C TRP A 312 -5.19 21.84 -13.38
N ALA A 313 -4.94 23.14 -13.29
CA ALA A 313 -3.76 23.71 -12.66
C ALA A 313 -4.05 24.17 -11.22
N PRO A 314 -3.12 23.93 -10.27
CA PRO A 314 -3.15 24.62 -8.99
C PRO A 314 -2.92 26.14 -9.19
N PRO A 315 -3.33 27.02 -8.25
CA PRO A 315 -3.66 26.73 -6.85
C PRO A 315 -5.15 26.42 -6.56
N TYR A 316 -6.06 26.67 -7.50
CA TYR A 316 -7.52 26.52 -7.26
C TYR A 316 -8.21 25.49 -8.16
N CYS A 317 -7.50 24.85 -9.09
CA CYS A 317 -8.06 23.91 -10.07
C CYS A 317 -9.11 24.55 -11.01
N GLN A 318 -8.95 25.84 -11.28
CA GLN A 318 -9.83 26.62 -12.16
C GLN A 318 -9.34 26.59 -13.61
N ASP A 319 -8.03 26.78 -13.80
CA ASP A 319 -7.40 26.87 -15.12
C ASP A 319 -6.93 25.52 -15.63
N LYS A 320 -6.75 25.39 -16.95
CA LYS A 320 -6.23 24.16 -17.54
C LYS A 320 -4.77 23.93 -17.17
N GLY A 321 -4.43 22.70 -16.79
CA GLY A 321 -3.09 22.32 -16.37
C GLY A 321 -2.86 20.83 -16.41
N TYR A 322 -1.75 20.38 -15.83
CA TYR A 322 -1.44 18.95 -15.75
C TYR A 322 -1.94 18.29 -14.47
N GLY A 323 -2.41 19.04 -13.47
CA GLY A 323 -2.81 18.51 -12.15
C GLY A 323 -1.79 18.83 -11.06
N GLY A 324 -1.89 18.10 -9.96
CA GLY A 324 -0.96 18.22 -8.83
C GLY A 324 -1.23 19.43 -7.94
N SER A 325 -0.30 19.73 -7.04
CA SER A 325 -0.40 20.85 -6.10
C SER A 325 0.77 21.82 -6.26
N ILE A 326 0.62 23.03 -5.75
CA ILE A 326 1.77 23.94 -5.56
C ILE A 326 2.83 23.35 -4.61
N ASP A 327 2.44 22.39 -3.77
CA ASP A 327 3.34 21.73 -2.80
C ASP A 327 4.01 20.46 -3.33
N SER A 328 3.43 19.82 -4.35
CA SER A 328 3.87 18.50 -4.84
C SER A 328 4.26 18.49 -6.32
N GLY A 329 4.11 19.63 -7.00
CA GLY A 329 4.38 19.79 -8.43
C GLY A 329 3.30 19.17 -9.32
N PRO A 330 3.30 19.51 -10.62
CA PRO A 330 2.41 18.91 -11.58
C PRO A 330 2.92 17.54 -12.05
N PRO A 331 2.03 16.60 -12.41
CA PRO A 331 2.42 15.37 -13.07
C PRO A 331 2.99 15.62 -14.48
N PRO A 332 3.69 14.65 -15.08
CA PRO A 332 4.25 14.82 -16.41
C PRO A 332 3.14 14.92 -17.45
N ARG A 333 3.45 15.52 -18.60
CA ARG A 333 2.53 15.52 -19.75
C ARG A 333 2.25 14.08 -20.14
N VAL A 334 1.02 13.61 -19.94
CA VAL A 334 0.56 12.36 -20.55
C VAL A 334 0.54 12.64 -22.05
N LYS A 335 1.48 12.04 -22.79
CA LYS A 335 1.38 11.96 -24.24
C LYS A 335 0.11 11.17 -24.51
N ALA A 336 -0.98 11.85 -24.84
CA ALA A 336 -2.16 11.17 -25.35
C ALA A 336 -1.67 10.21 -26.42
N LEU A 337 -2.01 8.93 -26.30
CA LEU A 337 -1.72 7.93 -27.31
C LEU A 337 -2.28 8.51 -28.61
N GLY A 338 -1.39 9.02 -29.46
CA GLY A 338 -1.77 9.98 -30.49
C GLY A 338 -2.89 9.37 -31.30
N GLY A 339 -3.95 10.12 -31.59
CA GLY A 339 -5.07 9.63 -32.41
C GLY A 339 -4.60 8.99 -33.72
N GLY A 340 -3.39 9.34 -34.19
CA GLY A 340 -2.68 8.67 -35.28
C GLY A 340 -2.41 7.17 -35.07
N ALA A 341 -2.04 6.71 -33.87
CA ALA A 341 -1.81 5.30 -33.57
C ALA A 341 -3.12 4.48 -33.56
N ILE A 342 -4.21 5.08 -33.07
CA ILE A 342 -5.54 4.47 -33.12
C ILE A 342 -6.06 4.47 -34.57
N ALA A 343 -5.86 5.56 -35.31
CA ALA A 343 -6.24 5.67 -36.71
C ALA A 343 -5.46 4.68 -37.60
N THR A 344 -4.16 4.47 -37.37
CA THR A 344 -3.38 3.47 -38.11
C THR A 344 -3.83 2.05 -37.80
N LEU A 345 -4.15 1.73 -36.55
CA LEU A 345 -4.71 0.42 -36.19
C LEU A 345 -6.09 0.18 -36.83
N ILE A 346 -6.96 1.19 -36.87
CA ILE A 346 -8.26 1.12 -37.55
C ILE A 346 -8.08 0.93 -39.07
N LEU A 347 -7.15 1.67 -39.69
CA LEU A 347 -6.87 1.54 -41.13
C LEU A 347 -6.29 0.16 -41.49
N LEU A 348 -5.40 -0.39 -40.66
CA LEU A 348 -4.85 -1.73 -40.87
C LEU A 348 -5.92 -2.81 -40.72
N ALA A 349 -6.81 -2.69 -39.73
CA ALA A 349 -7.94 -3.61 -39.56
C ALA A 349 -8.92 -3.53 -40.75
N ALA A 350 -9.22 -2.33 -41.25
CA ALA A 350 -10.06 -2.15 -42.42
C ALA A 350 -9.43 -2.74 -43.70
N ALA A 351 -8.12 -2.55 -43.90
CA ALA A 351 -7.39 -3.13 -45.03
C ALA A 351 -7.37 -4.67 -44.97
N ALA A 352 -7.19 -5.25 -43.78
CA ALA A 352 -7.24 -6.70 -43.59
C ALA A 352 -8.65 -7.26 -43.89
N ALA A 353 -9.71 -6.57 -43.43
CA ALA A 353 -11.08 -6.98 -43.73
C ALA A 353 -11.40 -6.92 -45.23
N LEU A 354 -10.93 -5.88 -45.93
CA LEU A 354 -11.05 -5.78 -47.39
C LEU A 354 -10.27 -6.88 -48.11
N GLY A 355 -9.05 -7.20 -47.65
CA GLY A 355 -8.24 -8.28 -48.20
C GLY A 355 -8.91 -9.66 -48.04
N ILE A 356 -9.47 -9.93 -46.86
CA ILE A 356 -10.24 -11.16 -46.60
C ILE A 356 -11.49 -11.21 -47.48
N GLY A 357 -12.24 -10.11 -47.57
CA GLY A 357 -13.42 -10.00 -48.43
C GLY A 357 -13.08 -10.24 -49.91
N PHE A 358 -11.97 -9.69 -50.39
CA PHE A 358 -11.50 -9.88 -51.76
C PHE A 358 -11.05 -11.32 -52.02
N GLY A 359 -10.38 -11.95 -51.05
CA GLY A 359 -10.00 -13.37 -51.12
C GLY A 359 -11.21 -14.31 -51.15
N VAL A 360 -12.24 -14.04 -50.33
CA VAL A 360 -13.51 -14.78 -50.36
C VAL A 360 -14.25 -14.56 -51.68
N TYR A 361 -14.29 -13.33 -52.18
CA TYR A 361 -14.87 -13.01 -53.49
C TYR A 361 -14.17 -13.77 -54.62
N TYR A 362 -12.83 -13.75 -54.68
CA TYR A 362 -12.09 -14.50 -55.70
C TYR A 362 -12.30 -16.01 -55.56
N LYS A 363 -12.29 -16.55 -54.35
CA LYS A 363 -12.54 -17.99 -54.12
C LYS A 363 -13.93 -18.40 -54.60
N THR A 364 -14.96 -17.59 -54.29
CA THR A 364 -16.34 -17.85 -54.71
C THR A 364 -16.56 -17.65 -56.21
N ALA A 365 -15.95 -16.62 -56.80
CA ALA A 365 -15.96 -16.38 -58.25
C ALA A 365 -15.25 -17.49 -59.02
N LEU A 366 -14.08 -17.95 -58.55
CA LEU A 366 -13.32 -19.04 -59.14
C LEU A 366 -14.05 -20.37 -59.02
N MET A 367 -14.64 -20.67 -57.85
CA MET A 367 -15.49 -21.86 -57.64
C MET A 367 -16.77 -21.79 -58.50
N GLY A 368 -17.35 -20.60 -58.68
CA GLY A 368 -18.50 -20.38 -59.57
C GLY A 368 -18.15 -20.49 -61.05
N TRP A 369 -16.93 -20.12 -61.44
CA TRP A 369 -16.38 -20.35 -62.79
C TRP A 369 -16.12 -21.85 -63.01
N PHE A 370 -15.48 -22.54 -62.05
CA PHE A 370 -15.27 -23.99 -62.09
C PHE A 370 -16.60 -24.77 -62.17
N ARG A 371 -17.62 -24.39 -61.38
CA ARG A 371 -18.96 -24.99 -61.47
C ARG A 371 -19.60 -24.78 -62.84
N ARG A 372 -19.46 -23.60 -63.45
CA ARG A 372 -19.96 -23.31 -64.80
C ARG A 372 -19.18 -24.06 -65.88
N SER A 373 -17.88 -24.27 -65.71
CA SER A 373 -17.05 -25.06 -66.60
C SER A 373 -17.36 -26.57 -66.50
N MET A 374 -17.60 -27.10 -65.30
CA MET A 374 -18.05 -28.49 -65.09
C MET A 374 -19.47 -28.73 -65.61
N ALA A 375 -20.38 -27.76 -65.51
CA ALA A 375 -21.71 -27.84 -66.10
C ALA A 375 -21.69 -27.86 -67.65
N ARG A 376 -20.68 -27.24 -68.28
CA ARG A 376 -20.45 -27.35 -69.74
C ARG A 376 -19.89 -28.71 -70.16
N PHE A 377 -19.18 -29.42 -69.27
CA PHE A 377 -18.70 -30.78 -69.54
C PHE A 377 -19.80 -31.85 -69.43
N HIS A 378 -20.76 -31.71 -68.51
CA HIS A 378 -21.85 -32.68 -68.35
C HIS A 378 -23.00 -32.56 -69.38
N ALA A 379 -23.08 -31.47 -70.15
CA ALA A 379 -24.04 -31.35 -71.26
C ALA A 379 -23.65 -32.19 -72.51
N THR A 380 -22.48 -32.84 -72.51
CA THR A 380 -21.96 -33.62 -73.66
C THR A 380 -21.90 -35.13 -73.39
N GLN A 381 -22.47 -35.62 -72.28
CA GLN A 381 -22.47 -37.05 -71.93
C GLN A 381 -23.87 -37.52 -71.49
N GLN A 382 -24.85 -37.40 -72.40
CA GLN A 382 -26.05 -38.23 -72.39
C GLN A 382 -26.30 -38.79 -73.79
N THR A 383 -25.49 -39.78 -74.18
CA THR A 383 -25.92 -40.85 -75.10
C THR A 383 -25.34 -42.17 -74.62
N GLY A 384 -26.20 -43.14 -74.35
CA GLY A 384 -25.86 -44.57 -74.45
C GLY A 384 -25.88 -45.41 -73.16
N ALA A 385 -26.88 -46.32 -73.14
CA ALA A 385 -26.95 -47.61 -72.42
C ALA A 385 -27.36 -47.57 -70.93
N SER A 386 -28.56 -48.02 -70.48
CA SER A 386 -29.32 -49.29 -70.73
C SER A 386 -28.49 -50.52 -70.30
N SER A 387 -28.89 -51.48 -69.45
CA SER A 387 -30.19 -51.91 -68.93
C SER A 387 -30.00 -52.89 -67.75
N GLN A 388 -31.06 -53.09 -66.96
CA GLN A 388 -31.39 -54.27 -66.13
C GLN A 388 -30.53 -54.51 -64.87
N GLY A 389 -31.08 -54.78 -63.69
CA GLY A 389 -32.44 -55.13 -63.28
C GLY A 389 -32.32 -56.12 -62.12
N VAL A 390 -32.58 -55.67 -60.88
CA VAL A 390 -32.62 -56.54 -59.69
C VAL A 390 -33.85 -56.20 -58.86
N HIS A 391 -34.60 -57.25 -58.54
CA HIS A 391 -35.83 -57.30 -57.77
C HIS A 391 -35.62 -56.99 -56.27
N ALA A 392 -36.63 -56.30 -55.69
CA ALA A 392 -37.20 -56.30 -54.32
C ALA A 392 -36.35 -56.82 -53.13
N SER A 393 -36.17 -56.16 -51.98
CA SER A 393 -37.03 -55.38 -51.04
C SER A 393 -37.18 -56.16 -49.73
N SER A 394 -36.78 -55.59 -48.58
CA SER A 394 -37.59 -55.60 -47.34
C SER A 394 -36.93 -54.83 -46.18
N HIS A 395 -37.67 -53.84 -45.66
CA HIS A 395 -37.98 -53.49 -44.25
C HIS A 395 -36.90 -53.50 -43.12
N VAL A 396 -36.93 -52.71 -42.04
CA VAL A 396 -37.66 -51.52 -41.54
C VAL A 396 -36.94 -51.00 -40.27
N LYS A 397 -36.83 -49.66 -40.15
CA LYS A 397 -36.65 -48.73 -38.99
C LYS A 397 -35.61 -48.99 -37.87
N PRO A 398 -34.99 -47.89 -37.37
CA PRO A 398 -34.84 -47.69 -35.92
C PRO A 398 -35.34 -46.33 -35.41
N ALA A 399 -35.47 -46.28 -34.08
CA ALA A 399 -36.17 -45.29 -33.28
C ALA A 399 -35.24 -44.24 -32.62
N THR A 400 -35.83 -43.07 -32.46
CA THR A 400 -35.74 -41.94 -31.50
C THR A 400 -34.67 -41.77 -30.40
N MET A 401 -34.57 -40.46 -30.04
CA MET A 401 -34.10 -39.78 -28.80
C MET A 401 -32.65 -39.28 -28.78
N SER A 402 -32.29 -38.08 -28.30
CA SER A 402 -33.01 -36.85 -27.87
C SER A 402 -31.96 -35.75 -27.64
N LYS A 403 -32.31 -34.49 -27.90
CA LYS A 403 -31.50 -33.26 -27.65
C LYS A 403 -31.12 -33.07 -26.17
N PRO A 404 -30.06 -32.28 -25.92
CA PRO A 404 -30.10 -31.29 -24.85
C PRO A 404 -30.01 -29.84 -25.37
N ARG A 405 -30.56 -28.98 -24.52
CA ARG A 405 -30.84 -27.55 -24.66
C ARG A 405 -29.69 -26.73 -24.04
N LEU A 406 -29.40 -25.58 -24.64
CA LEU A 406 -28.52 -24.51 -24.14
C LEU A 406 -29.08 -23.90 -22.84
N GLU A 407 -28.24 -23.75 -21.81
CA GLU A 407 -28.37 -22.65 -20.83
C GLU A 407 -26.99 -22.03 -20.57
N SER A 408 -26.92 -20.73 -20.88
CA SER A 408 -26.00 -19.66 -20.43
C SER A 408 -24.47 -19.87 -20.43
N MET A 409 -23.82 -19.19 -21.38
CA MET A 409 -22.43 -18.72 -21.27
C MET A 409 -22.38 -17.46 -20.38
N GLN A 410 -21.81 -17.57 -19.18
CA GLN A 410 -21.34 -16.41 -18.43
C GLN A 410 -20.31 -16.86 -17.37
N GLU A 411 -19.11 -17.29 -17.81
CA GLU A 411 -17.89 -17.40 -16.97
C GLU A 411 -16.74 -17.97 -17.82
N ALA A 412 -15.98 -17.11 -18.52
CA ALA A 412 -14.66 -17.44 -19.07
C ALA A 412 -13.97 -16.16 -19.58
N LEU A 413 -13.76 -15.18 -18.70
CA LEU A 413 -12.79 -14.12 -18.91
C LEU A 413 -12.32 -13.67 -17.53
N ASP A 414 -11.25 -14.30 -17.04
CA ASP A 414 -10.34 -13.68 -16.10
C ASP A 414 -8.96 -14.38 -16.15
N PHE A 415 -7.95 -13.53 -16.35
CA PHE A 415 -6.48 -13.73 -16.28
C PHE A 415 -5.72 -14.29 -17.49
N MET A 416 -5.65 -13.45 -18.54
CA MET A 416 -4.34 -12.92 -19.00
C MET A 416 -4.11 -11.58 -18.33
#